data_AF-A0A9Q7UDY8-F1
#
_entry.id   AF-A0A9Q7UDY8-F1
#
_cell.length_a   1.000
_cell.length_b   1.000
_cell.length_c   1.000
_cell.angle_alpha   90.00
_cell.angle_beta   90.00
_cell.angle_gamma   90.00
#
_symmetry.space_group_name_H-M   'P 1'
#
loop_
_entity.id
_entity.type
_entity.pdbx_description
1 polymer ?
#
loop_
_entity_poly.entity_id
_entity_poly.type
_entity_poly.pdbx_seq_one_letter_code
_entity_poly.pdbx_strand_id
1 'polypeptide(L)'
;MRRGPGIAALDRTLRSTTAFSTLGDSLTASQLVELGSQLDTFSSSLRQFSSRHRHEIRKNAEFRHAFQKMCYSIGVDPLSSSTRSSSGLSGLWSDMLGLGDWQYELGVQIIDVCVSTRSSNGGVIAMDDLIRRVTLLRTGGKQISKSNKEKEEAEEITEEDIVRSIKMLAPLGCGYEVFSLGARGEHKMVRSVPRELDTDTMVVLALLLSDAGRQREGEAVRLAYLTEDSLVEKQTNKAAWRRDRARAVLENMCLSEGMLWIDQQAFPPRYYSLATL
;
A
#
# COMPACT_ATOMS: atom_id res chain seq x y z
N MET A 1 52.92 54.20 4.01
CA MET A 1 51.48 54.50 4.24
C MET A 1 50.67 53.96 3.07
N ARG A 2 49.98 52.82 3.23
CA ARG A 2 49.07 52.28 2.21
C ARG A 2 47.87 53.23 2.12
N ARG A 3 47.67 53.88 0.97
CA ARG A 3 46.47 54.69 0.70
C ARG A 3 45.27 53.73 0.72
N GLY A 4 44.33 53.97 1.65
CA GLY A 4 43.10 53.19 1.76
C GLY A 4 42.22 53.35 0.52
N PRO A 5 41.32 52.39 0.25
CA PRO A 5 40.44 52.45 -0.91
C PRO A 5 39.57 53.72 -0.88
N GLY A 6 39.60 54.49 -1.96
CA GLY A 6 38.80 55.71 -2.11
C GLY A 6 37.35 55.43 -2.53
N ILE A 7 36.50 56.45 -2.46
CA ILE A 7 35.05 56.40 -2.79
C ILE A 7 34.79 55.80 -4.19
N ALA A 8 35.69 56.02 -5.16
CA ALA A 8 35.61 55.43 -6.49
C ALA A 8 35.74 53.89 -6.51
N ALA A 9 36.47 53.30 -5.55
CA ALA A 9 36.53 51.86 -5.40
C ALA A 9 35.22 51.28 -4.88
N LEU A 10 34.49 52.02 -4.03
CA LEU A 10 33.18 51.64 -3.49
C LEU A 10 32.09 51.71 -4.58
N ASP A 11 32.07 52.76 -5.41
CA ASP A 11 31.15 52.84 -6.54
C ASP A 11 31.41 51.71 -7.56
N ARG A 12 32.69 51.38 -7.81
CA ARG A 12 33.05 50.24 -8.67
C ARG A 12 32.60 48.90 -8.10
N THR A 13 32.74 48.66 -6.81
CA THR A 13 32.27 47.41 -6.18
C THR A 13 30.75 47.32 -6.23
N LEU A 14 30.04 48.41 -5.92
CA LEU A 14 28.58 48.45 -5.95
C LEU A 14 28.04 48.18 -7.37
N ARG A 15 28.63 48.82 -8.39
CA ARG A 15 28.30 48.56 -9.80
C ARG A 15 28.63 47.13 -10.24
N SER A 16 29.73 46.55 -9.78
CA SER A 16 30.04 45.15 -10.10
C SER A 16 29.05 44.19 -9.45
N THR A 17 28.66 44.43 -8.20
CA THR A 17 27.69 43.57 -7.50
C THR A 17 26.32 43.61 -8.17
N THR A 18 25.84 44.78 -8.58
CA THR A 18 24.56 44.89 -9.30
C THR A 18 24.63 44.30 -10.72
N ALA A 19 25.77 44.43 -11.41
CA ALA A 19 25.98 43.77 -12.69
C ALA A 19 26.01 42.24 -12.55
N PHE A 20 26.66 41.70 -11.52
CA PHE A 20 26.67 40.26 -11.25
C PHE A 20 25.30 39.73 -10.81
N SER A 21 24.53 40.50 -10.02
CA SER A 21 23.18 40.09 -9.61
C SER A 21 22.24 40.05 -10.81
N THR A 22 22.22 41.09 -11.64
CA THR A 22 21.38 41.13 -12.85
C THR A 22 21.76 40.06 -13.87
N LEU A 23 23.06 39.77 -14.01
CA LEU A 23 23.52 38.68 -14.85
C LEU A 23 23.08 37.31 -14.28
N GLY A 24 23.18 37.12 -12.96
CA GLY A 24 22.66 35.94 -12.26
C GLY A 24 21.15 35.76 -12.44
N ASP A 25 20.38 36.83 -12.30
CA ASP A 25 18.93 36.84 -12.49
C ASP A 25 18.56 36.50 -13.95
N SER A 26 19.28 37.06 -14.92
CA SER A 26 19.05 36.74 -16.34
C SER A 26 19.44 35.31 -16.70
N LEU A 27 20.53 34.78 -16.14
CA LEU A 27 20.97 33.41 -16.36
C LEU A 27 19.99 32.41 -15.77
N THR A 28 19.52 32.66 -14.54
CA THR A 28 18.50 31.82 -13.88
C THR A 28 17.17 31.89 -14.62
N ALA A 29 16.74 33.07 -15.09
CA ALA A 29 15.55 33.20 -15.92
C ALA A 29 15.66 32.40 -17.23
N SER A 30 16.82 32.45 -17.91
CA SER A 30 17.06 31.65 -19.11
C SER A 30 17.03 30.14 -18.82
N GLN A 31 17.64 29.71 -17.71
CA GLN A 31 17.62 28.31 -17.27
C GLN A 31 16.19 27.84 -16.94
N LEU A 32 15.36 28.68 -16.33
CA LEU A 32 13.96 28.35 -16.04
C LEU A 32 13.12 28.19 -17.31
N VAL A 33 13.34 29.05 -18.31
CA VAL A 33 12.66 28.95 -19.61
C VAL A 33 13.09 27.67 -20.34
N GLU A 34 14.39 27.36 -20.34
CA GLU A 34 14.91 26.13 -20.95
C GLU A 34 14.34 24.88 -20.24
N LEU A 35 14.37 24.87 -18.92
CA LEU A 35 13.82 23.78 -18.11
C LEU A 35 12.32 23.61 -18.35
N GLY A 36 11.56 24.70 -18.48
CA GLY A 36 10.15 24.66 -18.87
C GLY A 36 9.93 23.95 -20.21
N SER A 37 10.71 24.30 -21.23
CA SER A 37 10.62 23.65 -22.56
C SER A 37 11.00 22.17 -22.53
N GLN A 38 11.98 21.79 -21.70
CA GLN A 38 12.37 20.40 -21.50
C GLN A 38 11.28 19.60 -20.78
N LEU A 39 10.63 20.19 -19.77
CA LEU A 39 9.50 19.58 -19.08
C LEU A 39 8.29 19.38 -20.00
N ASP A 40 8.00 20.32 -20.89
CA ASP A 40 6.90 20.18 -21.87
C ASP A 40 7.19 19.08 -22.91
N THR A 41 8.43 19.01 -23.39
CA THR A 41 8.87 17.95 -24.32
C THR A 41 8.82 16.58 -23.64
N PHE A 42 9.27 16.51 -22.39
CA PHE A 42 9.17 15.30 -21.58
C PHE A 42 7.71 14.91 -21.32
N SER A 43 6.86 15.89 -21.02
CA SER A 43 5.43 15.72 -20.75
C SER A 43 4.66 15.13 -21.91
N SER A 44 4.88 15.68 -23.10
CA SER A 44 4.31 15.15 -24.34
C SER A 44 4.83 13.75 -24.68
N SER A 45 6.12 13.49 -24.47
CA SER A 45 6.71 12.16 -24.68
C SER A 45 6.15 11.11 -23.73
N LEU A 46 5.98 11.47 -22.45
CA LEU A 46 5.42 10.59 -21.43
C LEU A 46 3.92 10.32 -21.66
N ARG A 47 3.15 11.31 -22.14
CA ARG A 47 1.78 11.12 -22.65
C ARG A 47 1.73 10.08 -23.76
N GLN A 48 2.59 10.25 -24.77
CA GLN A 48 2.62 9.37 -25.92
C GLN A 48 3.03 7.96 -25.52
N PHE A 49 4.00 7.82 -24.61
CA PHE A 49 4.43 6.54 -24.08
C PHE A 49 3.30 5.85 -23.31
N SER A 50 2.66 6.55 -22.38
CA SER A 50 1.59 5.97 -21.56
C SER A 50 0.37 5.58 -22.38
N SER A 51 -0.06 6.41 -23.34
CA SER A 51 -1.18 6.09 -24.22
C SER A 51 -0.89 4.87 -25.12
N ARG A 52 0.33 4.78 -25.66
CA ARG A 52 0.74 3.65 -26.51
C ARG A 52 0.88 2.34 -25.74
N HIS A 53 1.42 2.40 -24.53
CA HIS A 53 1.70 1.22 -23.71
C HIS A 53 0.66 0.98 -22.60
N ARG A 54 -0.51 1.64 -22.65
CA ARG A 54 -1.54 1.59 -21.60
C ARG A 54 -1.95 0.17 -21.23
N HIS A 55 -2.21 -0.67 -22.24
CA HIS A 55 -2.60 -2.06 -22.03
C HIS A 55 -1.46 -2.89 -21.41
N GLU A 56 -0.21 -2.64 -21.83
CA GLU A 56 0.96 -3.34 -21.31
C GLU A 56 1.23 -2.97 -19.84
N ILE A 57 1.06 -1.70 -19.47
CA ILE A 57 1.18 -1.21 -18.08
C ILE A 57 0.12 -1.88 -17.19
N ARG A 58 -1.09 -2.11 -17.71
CA ARG A 58 -2.15 -2.79 -16.95
C ARG A 58 -1.94 -4.29 -16.85
N LYS A 59 -1.41 -4.92 -17.88
CA LYS A 59 -1.24 -6.37 -17.92
C LYS A 59 -0.01 -6.84 -17.12
N ASN A 60 1.14 -6.20 -17.30
CA ASN A 60 2.41 -6.63 -16.72
C ASN A 60 2.76 -5.81 -15.46
N ALA A 61 2.83 -6.48 -14.31
CA ALA A 61 3.16 -5.87 -13.04
C ALA A 61 4.58 -5.29 -12.97
N GLU A 62 5.58 -5.99 -13.51
CA GLU A 62 6.97 -5.50 -13.51
C GLU A 62 7.11 -4.21 -14.31
N PHE A 63 6.46 -4.16 -15.48
CA PHE A 63 6.47 -2.98 -16.33
C PHE A 63 5.72 -1.81 -15.68
N ARG A 64 4.58 -2.08 -15.01
CA ARG A 64 3.85 -1.11 -14.22
C ARG A 64 4.72 -0.49 -13.13
N HIS A 65 5.43 -1.32 -12.36
CA HIS A 65 6.31 -0.87 -11.29
C HIS A 65 7.50 -0.06 -11.84
N ALA A 66 8.12 -0.51 -12.93
CA ALA A 66 9.21 0.23 -13.58
C ALA A 66 8.76 1.62 -14.06
N PHE A 67 7.58 1.71 -14.68
CA PHE A 67 6.99 2.96 -15.13
C PHE A 67 6.68 3.90 -13.95
N GLN A 68 6.10 3.37 -12.87
CA GLN A 68 5.82 4.15 -11.67
C GLN A 68 7.10 4.65 -11.00
N LYS A 69 8.13 3.81 -10.88
CA LYS A 69 9.44 4.19 -10.33
C LYS A 69 10.08 5.33 -11.12
N MET A 70 9.95 5.29 -12.45
CA MET A 70 10.38 6.40 -13.31
C MET A 70 9.62 7.68 -12.98
N CYS A 71 8.28 7.63 -12.88
CA CYS A 71 7.46 8.78 -12.53
C CYS A 71 7.88 9.37 -11.16
N TYR A 72 8.04 8.53 -10.14
CA TYR A 72 8.46 8.96 -8.80
C TYR A 72 9.85 9.61 -8.79
N SER A 73 10.80 9.10 -9.58
CA SER A 73 12.15 9.69 -9.65
C SER A 73 12.17 11.14 -10.15
N ILE A 74 11.13 11.53 -10.89
CA ILE A 74 10.97 12.86 -11.48
C ILE A 74 10.08 13.74 -10.60
N GLY A 75 9.52 13.19 -9.50
CA GLY A 75 8.57 13.88 -8.65
C GLY A 75 7.15 13.94 -9.25
N VAL A 76 6.87 13.07 -10.22
CA VAL A 76 5.54 12.89 -10.79
C VAL A 76 4.86 11.73 -10.10
N ASP A 77 3.72 11.98 -9.45
CA ASP A 77 2.89 10.90 -8.92
C ASP A 77 1.81 10.54 -9.95
N PRO A 78 1.90 9.35 -10.60
CA PRO A 78 0.93 8.95 -11.62
C PRO A 78 -0.48 8.72 -11.07
N LEU A 79 -0.64 8.70 -9.73
CA LEU A 79 -1.90 8.43 -9.03
C LEU A 79 -2.49 9.59 -8.26
N SER A 80 -1.78 10.72 -8.17
CA SER A 80 -2.30 11.92 -7.51
C SER A 80 -3.36 12.57 -8.41
N SER A 81 -4.60 12.10 -8.32
CA SER A 81 -5.74 12.76 -8.98
C SER A 81 -5.93 14.16 -8.44
N SER A 82 -6.34 15.04 -9.37
CA SER A 82 -6.83 16.42 -9.33
C SER A 82 -7.55 16.98 -8.08
N THR A 83 -7.51 16.37 -6.90
CA THR A 83 -8.13 16.90 -5.68
C THR A 83 -7.34 18.08 -5.10
N ARG A 84 -7.55 19.23 -5.73
CA ARG A 84 -7.77 20.57 -5.14
C ARG A 84 -6.69 21.23 -4.27
N SER A 85 -5.48 20.70 -4.11
CA SER A 85 -4.45 21.44 -3.33
C SER A 85 -2.97 21.16 -3.65
N SER A 86 -2.61 20.49 -4.76
CA SER A 86 -1.21 20.47 -5.18
C SER A 86 -0.98 21.52 -6.25
N SER A 87 -0.59 22.73 -5.84
CA SER A 87 -0.01 23.72 -6.75
C SER A 87 1.34 23.19 -7.27
N GLY A 88 1.31 22.40 -8.35
CA GLY A 88 2.51 21.80 -8.93
C GLY A 88 2.17 20.80 -10.01
N LEU A 89 3.22 20.39 -10.73
CA LEU A 89 3.13 19.49 -11.89
C LEU A 89 2.38 18.18 -11.57
N SER A 90 2.39 17.70 -10.31
CA SER A 90 1.77 16.44 -9.86
C SER A 90 0.30 16.24 -10.29
N GLY A 91 -0.57 17.25 -10.15
CA GLY A 91 -1.99 17.12 -10.49
C GLY A 91 -2.28 17.09 -12.00
N LEU A 92 -1.30 17.43 -12.83
CA LEU A 92 -1.41 17.50 -14.29
C LEU A 92 -1.26 16.11 -14.93
N TRP A 93 -0.65 15.15 -14.23
CA TRP A 93 -0.25 13.87 -14.81
C TRP A 93 -1.26 12.75 -14.60
N SER A 94 -2.02 12.73 -13.52
CA SER A 94 -2.98 11.65 -13.21
C SER A 94 -4.14 11.59 -14.20
N ASP A 95 -4.75 12.73 -14.52
CA ASP A 95 -5.83 12.88 -15.51
C ASP A 95 -5.34 12.57 -16.94
N MET A 96 -4.04 12.75 -17.15
CA MET A 96 -3.36 12.67 -18.44
C MET A 96 -2.79 11.27 -18.75
N LEU A 97 -2.55 10.46 -17.73
CA LEU A 97 -2.06 9.09 -17.83
C LEU A 97 -3.20 8.07 -17.82
N GLY A 98 -4.37 8.43 -17.24
CA GLY A 98 -5.51 7.53 -17.04
C GLY A 98 -5.16 6.27 -16.25
N LEU A 99 -3.98 6.21 -15.63
CA LEU A 99 -3.54 5.09 -14.79
C LEU A 99 -4.21 5.16 -13.41
N GLY A 100 -4.69 6.34 -13.01
CA GLY A 100 -5.56 6.53 -11.87
C GLY A 100 -6.83 5.69 -11.96
N ASP A 101 -7.49 5.63 -13.12
CA ASP A 101 -8.76 4.89 -13.29
C ASP A 101 -8.65 3.42 -12.88
N TRP A 102 -7.58 2.73 -13.31
CA TRP A 102 -7.35 1.33 -12.98
C TRP A 102 -7.13 1.14 -11.47
N GLN A 103 -6.40 2.07 -10.86
CA GLN A 103 -6.10 2.04 -9.44
C GLN A 103 -7.33 2.38 -8.59
N TYR A 104 -8.21 3.28 -9.06
CA TYR A 104 -9.51 3.55 -8.46
C TYR A 104 -10.44 2.34 -8.56
N GLU A 105 -10.48 1.69 -9.73
CA GLU A 105 -11.24 0.46 -9.93
C GLU A 105 -10.77 -0.65 -8.97
N LEU A 106 -9.44 -0.82 -8.84
CA LEU A 106 -8.85 -1.74 -7.88
C LEU A 106 -9.23 -1.37 -6.43
N GLY A 107 -9.22 -0.08 -6.08
CA GLY A 107 -9.66 0.42 -4.78
C GLY A 107 -11.12 0.07 -4.47
N VAL A 108 -12.03 0.21 -5.44
CA VAL A 108 -13.44 -0.15 -5.29
C VAL A 108 -13.61 -1.66 -5.09
N GLN A 109 -12.86 -2.48 -5.83
CA GLN A 109 -12.88 -3.94 -5.66
C GLN A 109 -12.34 -4.39 -4.29
N ILE A 110 -11.29 -3.73 -3.78
CA ILE A 110 -10.78 -3.97 -2.43
C ILE A 110 -11.88 -3.65 -1.40
N ILE A 111 -12.61 -2.55 -1.57
CA ILE A 111 -13.73 -2.20 -0.69
C ILE A 111 -14.81 -3.28 -0.72
N ASP A 112 -15.19 -3.76 -1.92
CA ASP A 112 -16.22 -4.79 -2.06
C ASP A 112 -15.83 -6.12 -1.40
N VAL A 113 -14.57 -6.57 -1.57
CA VAL A 113 -14.05 -7.74 -0.85
C VAL A 113 -14.05 -7.51 0.66
N CYS A 114 -13.57 -6.36 1.13
CA CYS A 114 -13.53 -6.07 2.56
C CYS A 114 -14.93 -6.00 3.18
N VAL A 115 -15.92 -5.43 2.48
CA VAL A 115 -17.31 -5.34 2.95
C VAL A 115 -17.98 -6.72 2.95
N SER A 116 -17.83 -7.50 1.87
CA SER A 116 -18.45 -8.83 1.75
C SER A 116 -17.87 -9.83 2.75
N THR A 117 -16.60 -9.69 3.14
CA THR A 117 -15.94 -10.60 4.08
C THR A 117 -16.05 -10.16 5.55
N ARG A 118 -16.46 -8.91 5.79
CA ARG A 118 -16.50 -8.29 7.13
C ARG A 118 -17.27 -9.11 8.17
N SER A 119 -18.39 -9.73 7.79
CA SER A 119 -19.19 -10.55 8.70
C SER A 119 -18.48 -11.83 9.15
N SER A 120 -17.50 -12.28 8.38
CA SER A 120 -16.80 -13.54 8.60
C SER A 120 -15.42 -13.35 9.24
N ASN A 121 -14.72 -12.26 8.93
CA ASN A 121 -13.35 -12.03 9.39
C ASN A 121 -13.19 -10.83 10.34
N GLY A 122 -14.28 -10.16 10.71
CA GLY A 122 -14.25 -8.98 11.60
C GLY A 122 -13.62 -7.74 10.95
N GLY A 123 -13.41 -7.75 9.63
CA GLY A 123 -12.82 -6.64 8.88
C GLY A 123 -11.29 -6.66 8.79
N VAL A 124 -10.67 -7.82 9.03
CA VAL A 124 -9.24 -8.06 8.83
C VAL A 124 -9.05 -9.17 7.80
N ILE A 125 -8.18 -8.97 6.82
CA ILE A 125 -7.91 -9.96 5.77
C ILE A 125 -6.41 -10.02 5.45
N ALA A 126 -5.88 -11.22 5.24
CA ALA A 126 -4.49 -11.40 4.79
C ALA A 126 -4.30 -10.84 3.37
N MET A 127 -3.11 -10.29 3.08
CA MET A 127 -2.80 -9.71 1.77
C MET A 127 -2.98 -10.73 0.64
N ASP A 128 -2.49 -11.96 0.84
CA ASP A 128 -2.61 -13.03 -0.15
C ASP A 128 -4.07 -13.39 -0.45
N ASP A 129 -4.92 -13.49 0.59
CA ASP A 129 -6.33 -13.77 0.40
C ASP A 129 -7.07 -12.62 -0.29
N LEU A 130 -6.72 -11.38 0.05
CA LEU A 130 -7.25 -10.21 -0.64
C LEU A 130 -6.88 -10.22 -2.13
N ILE A 131 -5.62 -10.49 -2.48
CA ILE A 131 -5.19 -10.62 -3.89
C ILE A 131 -5.99 -11.72 -4.58
N ARG A 132 -6.11 -12.90 -3.96
CA ARG A 132 -6.87 -14.02 -4.52
C ARG A 132 -8.32 -13.65 -4.78
N ARG A 133 -9.01 -13.06 -3.80
CA ARG A 133 -10.43 -12.68 -3.93
C ARG A 133 -10.66 -11.59 -4.94
N VAL A 134 -9.82 -10.55 -4.98
CA VAL A 134 -9.91 -9.49 -5.99
C VAL A 134 -9.66 -10.06 -7.39
N THR A 135 -8.68 -10.96 -7.53
CA THR A 135 -8.41 -11.64 -8.80
C THR A 135 -9.63 -12.46 -9.24
N LEU A 136 -10.25 -13.20 -8.31
CA LEU A 136 -11.46 -13.98 -8.58
C LEU A 136 -12.66 -13.10 -8.98
N LEU A 137 -12.82 -11.93 -8.37
CA LEU A 137 -13.84 -10.96 -8.78
C LEU A 137 -13.63 -10.50 -10.21
N ARG A 138 -12.38 -10.19 -10.60
CA ARG A 138 -12.04 -9.77 -11.98
C ARG A 138 -12.20 -10.87 -13.01
N THR A 139 -11.89 -12.12 -12.67
CA THR A 139 -12.02 -13.26 -13.59
C THR A 139 -13.43 -13.89 -13.60
N GLY A 140 -14.38 -13.33 -12.84
CA GLY A 140 -15.76 -13.81 -12.79
C GLY A 140 -15.90 -15.19 -12.14
N GLY A 141 -15.09 -15.49 -11.13
CA GLY A 141 -15.12 -16.76 -10.40
C GLY A 141 -14.54 -17.96 -11.15
N LYS A 142 -14.05 -17.76 -12.38
CA LYS A 142 -13.24 -18.76 -13.06
C LYS A 142 -11.90 -18.86 -12.33
N GLN A 143 -11.69 -19.97 -11.63
CA GLN A 143 -10.36 -20.37 -11.21
C GLN A 143 -9.49 -20.40 -12.47
N ILE A 144 -8.39 -19.65 -12.46
CA ILE A 144 -7.42 -19.63 -13.56
C ILE A 144 -6.87 -21.06 -13.66
N SER A 145 -7.53 -21.88 -14.47
CA SER A 145 -7.00 -23.16 -14.87
C SER A 145 -5.69 -22.85 -15.61
N LYS A 146 -4.63 -23.62 -15.33
CA LYS A 146 -3.29 -23.44 -15.91
C LYS A 146 -3.24 -23.70 -17.43
N SER A 147 -4.29 -23.34 -18.18
CA SER A 147 -4.17 -23.15 -19.61
C SER A 147 -3.45 -21.83 -19.84
N ASN A 148 -2.31 -21.87 -20.51
CA ASN A 148 -1.43 -20.71 -20.69
C ASN A 148 -2.11 -19.48 -21.32
N LYS A 149 -3.28 -19.65 -21.97
CA LYS A 149 -4.03 -18.56 -22.63
C LYS A 149 -4.80 -17.65 -21.67
N GLU A 150 -5.41 -18.17 -20.60
CA GLU A 150 -6.23 -17.35 -19.70
C GLU A 150 -5.36 -16.54 -18.72
N LYS A 151 -4.19 -17.09 -18.35
CA LYS A 151 -3.17 -16.38 -17.58
C LYS A 151 -2.56 -15.20 -18.35
N GLU A 152 -2.60 -15.24 -19.68
CA GLU A 152 -2.16 -14.14 -20.53
C GLU A 152 -3.19 -13.00 -20.61
N GLU A 153 -4.47 -13.21 -20.32
CA GLU A 153 -5.48 -12.14 -20.37
C GLU A 153 -5.76 -11.49 -19.01
N ALA A 154 -5.52 -12.21 -17.91
CA ALA A 154 -5.69 -11.67 -16.56
C ALA A 154 -4.61 -10.62 -16.23
N GLU A 155 -5.06 -9.43 -15.84
CA GLU A 155 -4.17 -8.39 -15.31
C GLU A 155 -3.56 -8.85 -13.97
N GLU A 156 -2.23 -8.84 -13.89
CA GLU A 156 -1.54 -9.27 -12.67
C GLU A 156 -1.64 -8.19 -11.58
N ILE A 157 -2.20 -8.57 -10.43
CA ILE A 157 -2.33 -7.71 -9.25
C ILE A 157 -1.25 -8.09 -8.25
N THR A 158 -0.44 -7.12 -7.85
CA THR A 158 0.61 -7.31 -6.84
C THR A 158 0.23 -6.69 -5.50
N GLU A 159 0.94 -7.09 -4.44
CA GLU A 159 0.80 -6.47 -3.12
C GLU A 159 0.99 -4.95 -3.15
N GLU A 160 1.93 -4.47 -3.96
CA GLU A 160 2.21 -3.04 -4.08
C GLU A 160 1.02 -2.27 -4.64
N ASP A 161 0.31 -2.87 -5.61
CA ASP A 161 -0.91 -2.27 -6.16
C ASP A 161 -2.01 -2.18 -5.12
N ILE A 162 -2.13 -3.16 -4.24
CA ILE A 162 -3.09 -3.09 -3.12
C ILE A 162 -2.70 -2.00 -2.13
N VAL A 163 -1.44 -1.99 -1.67
CA VAL A 163 -0.93 -0.98 -0.74
C VAL A 163 -1.16 0.43 -1.29
N ARG A 164 -0.92 0.61 -2.59
CA ARG A 164 -1.09 1.89 -3.28
C ARG A 164 -2.57 2.28 -3.42
N SER A 165 -3.44 1.32 -3.76
CA SER A 165 -4.89 1.54 -3.75
C SER A 165 -5.39 1.99 -2.39
N ILE A 166 -4.95 1.32 -1.32
CA ILE A 166 -5.34 1.65 0.05
C ILE A 166 -4.88 3.06 0.44
N LYS A 167 -3.67 3.47 0.04
CA LYS A 167 -3.21 4.86 0.23
C LYS A 167 -4.10 5.87 -0.48
N MET A 168 -4.63 5.54 -1.66
CA MET A 168 -5.58 6.41 -2.37
C MET A 168 -6.96 6.44 -1.70
N LEU A 169 -7.33 5.43 -0.92
CA LEU A 169 -8.56 5.41 -0.12
C LEU A 169 -8.42 6.22 1.19
N ALA A 170 -7.21 6.58 1.61
CA ALA A 170 -6.97 7.31 2.86
C ALA A 170 -7.78 8.62 3.01
N PRO A 171 -7.96 9.46 1.96
CA PRO A 171 -8.78 10.68 2.05
C PRO A 171 -10.26 10.44 2.40
N LEU A 172 -10.78 9.23 2.18
CA LEU A 172 -12.16 8.88 2.52
C LEU A 172 -12.35 8.67 4.04
N GLY A 173 -11.27 8.50 4.80
CA GLY A 173 -11.33 8.33 6.26
C GLY A 173 -11.99 7.02 6.71
N CYS A 174 -12.12 6.02 5.83
CA CYS A 174 -12.85 4.78 6.12
C CYS A 174 -12.07 3.74 6.96
N GLY A 175 -10.85 4.07 7.42
CA GLY A 175 -10.07 3.20 8.30
C GLY A 175 -9.31 2.06 7.62
N TYR A 176 -9.18 2.10 6.28
CA TYR A 176 -8.36 1.14 5.54
C TYR A 176 -6.88 1.34 5.86
N GLU A 177 -6.24 0.31 6.39
CA GLU A 177 -4.83 0.36 6.75
C GLU A 177 -4.15 -0.98 6.49
N VAL A 178 -2.92 -0.93 5.99
CA VAL A 178 -2.07 -2.11 5.86
C VAL A 178 -1.18 -2.17 7.09
N PHE A 179 -1.21 -3.30 7.79
CA PHE A 179 -0.36 -3.56 8.94
C PHE A 179 0.38 -4.88 8.75
N SER A 180 1.54 -5.01 9.41
CA SER A 180 2.36 -6.21 9.33
C SER A 180 2.37 -6.95 10.66
N LEU A 181 2.29 -8.28 10.61
CA LEU A 181 2.36 -9.18 11.74
C LEU A 181 3.64 -10.05 11.69
N GLY A 182 4.11 -10.46 12.87
CA GLY A 182 5.29 -11.31 13.05
C GLY A 182 6.58 -10.54 13.34
N ALA A 183 7.61 -11.25 13.83
CA ALA A 183 8.87 -10.67 14.32
C ALA A 183 9.70 -9.91 13.26
N ARG A 184 9.39 -10.12 11.97
CA ARG A 184 10.05 -9.45 10.82
C ARG A 184 9.07 -8.80 9.84
N GLY A 185 7.78 -8.67 10.22
CA GLY A 185 6.74 -8.17 9.32
C GLY A 185 6.48 -9.07 8.11
N GLU A 186 6.57 -10.38 8.33
CA GLU A 186 6.47 -11.43 7.29
C GLU A 186 5.06 -11.50 6.69
N HIS A 187 4.02 -11.22 7.47
CA HIS A 187 2.64 -11.29 7.01
C HIS A 187 2.02 -9.90 6.99
N LYS A 188 1.70 -9.40 5.79
CA LYS A 188 0.91 -8.18 5.62
C LYS A 188 -0.57 -8.52 5.66
N MET A 189 -1.33 -7.69 6.35
CA MET A 189 -2.78 -7.77 6.42
C MET A 189 -3.39 -6.41 6.16
N VAL A 190 -4.64 -6.42 5.71
CA VAL A 190 -5.44 -5.23 5.49
C VAL A 190 -6.56 -5.18 6.51
N ARG A 191 -6.66 -4.06 7.21
CA ARG A 191 -7.79 -3.71 8.06
C ARG A 191 -8.75 -2.83 7.27
N SER A 192 -10.04 -3.03 7.43
CA SER A 192 -11.12 -2.26 6.78
C SER A 192 -12.06 -1.55 7.75
N VAL A 193 -11.80 -1.67 9.05
CA VAL A 193 -12.62 -1.10 10.13
C VAL A 193 -11.78 -0.06 10.88
N PRO A 194 -12.34 1.11 11.25
CA PRO A 194 -11.60 2.21 11.89
C PRO A 194 -11.20 1.95 13.36
N ARG A 195 -11.33 0.72 13.85
CA ARG A 195 -10.97 0.36 15.23
C ARG A 195 -9.48 0.00 15.29
N GLU A 196 -8.79 0.52 16.29
CA GLU A 196 -7.40 0.14 16.55
C GLU A 196 -7.31 -1.33 16.98
N LEU A 197 -6.29 -2.03 16.46
CA LEU A 197 -5.96 -3.38 16.85
C LEU A 197 -5.08 -3.31 18.09
N ASP A 198 -5.53 -3.90 19.19
CA ASP A 198 -4.69 -4.03 20.38
C ASP A 198 -3.48 -4.92 20.08
N THR A 199 -2.38 -4.65 20.80
CA THR A 199 -1.15 -5.44 20.77
C THR A 199 -1.41 -6.93 21.02
N ASP A 200 -2.35 -7.24 21.90
CA ASP A 200 -2.76 -8.61 22.21
C ASP A 200 -3.49 -9.27 21.05
N THR A 201 -4.41 -8.55 20.41
CA THR A 201 -5.11 -9.00 19.19
C THR A 201 -4.11 -9.29 18.07
N MET A 202 -3.11 -8.42 17.88
CA MET A 202 -2.04 -8.63 16.91
C MET A 202 -1.22 -9.90 17.20
N VAL A 203 -0.91 -10.17 18.48
CA VAL A 203 -0.17 -11.39 18.87
C VAL A 203 -0.97 -12.65 18.58
N VAL A 204 -2.28 -12.66 18.89
CA VAL A 204 -3.15 -13.81 18.61
C VAL A 204 -3.23 -14.09 17.12
N LEU A 205 -3.43 -13.05 16.29
CA LEU A 205 -3.44 -13.19 14.83
C LEU A 205 -2.09 -13.69 14.30
N ALA A 206 -0.97 -13.18 14.82
CA ALA A 206 0.37 -13.61 14.42
C ALA A 206 0.62 -15.10 14.75
N LEU A 207 0.16 -15.56 15.92
CA LEU A 207 0.26 -16.98 16.31
C LEU A 207 -0.55 -17.88 15.36
N LEU A 208 -1.79 -17.49 15.03
CA LEU A 208 -2.64 -18.24 14.11
C LEU A 208 -2.05 -18.31 12.70
N LEU A 209 -1.51 -17.20 12.18
CA LEU A 209 -0.79 -17.16 10.89
C LEU A 209 0.43 -18.08 10.88
N SER A 210 1.23 -18.05 11.95
CA SER A 210 2.45 -18.86 12.04
C SER A 210 2.18 -20.38 12.06
N ASP A 211 1.03 -20.80 12.60
CA ASP A 211 0.63 -22.22 12.62
C ASP A 211 -0.02 -22.63 11.30
N ALA A 212 -0.70 -21.71 10.59
CA ALA A 212 -1.28 -21.97 9.27
C ALA A 212 -0.21 -22.35 8.24
N GLY A 213 0.99 -21.77 8.32
CA GLY A 213 2.12 -22.07 7.43
C GLY A 213 2.83 -23.40 7.69
N ARG A 214 2.51 -24.14 8.77
CA ARG A 214 3.17 -25.41 9.12
C ARG A 214 2.49 -26.66 8.58
N GLN A 215 1.48 -26.52 7.73
CA GLN A 215 0.80 -27.65 7.12
C GLN A 215 1.78 -28.49 6.28
N ARG A 216 1.90 -29.78 6.60
CA ARG A 216 2.57 -30.77 5.75
C ARG A 216 1.68 -31.08 4.56
N GLU A 217 2.26 -31.06 3.36
CA GLU A 217 1.59 -31.47 2.12
C GLU A 217 0.99 -32.88 2.29
N GLY A 218 -0.35 -32.99 2.21
CA GLY A 218 -1.06 -34.27 2.16
C GLY A 218 -2.17 -34.51 3.19
N GLU A 219 -2.34 -33.66 4.21
CA GLU A 219 -3.48 -33.73 5.14
C GLU A 219 -4.60 -32.75 4.76
N ALA A 220 -5.87 -33.13 5.01
CA ALA A 220 -7.03 -32.28 4.76
C ALA A 220 -6.85 -30.89 5.40
N VAL A 221 -7.28 -29.83 4.70
CA VAL A 221 -7.15 -28.41 5.08
C VAL A 221 -7.52 -28.21 6.55
N ARG A 222 -6.53 -28.22 7.44
CA ARG A 222 -6.73 -27.99 8.88
C ARG A 222 -6.49 -26.53 9.17
N LEU A 223 -7.56 -25.77 9.33
CA LEU A 223 -7.48 -24.40 9.80
C LEU A 223 -6.62 -24.32 11.07
N ALA A 224 -5.69 -23.37 11.10
CA ALA A 224 -4.93 -23.07 12.30
C ALA A 224 -5.89 -22.68 13.41
N TYR A 225 -5.67 -23.23 14.60
CA TYR A 225 -6.49 -22.97 15.76
C TYR A 225 -5.64 -22.65 16.97
N LEU A 226 -6.25 -21.92 17.89
CA LEU A 226 -5.68 -21.58 19.16
C LEU A 226 -6.60 -22.09 20.27
N THR A 227 -5.99 -22.54 21.36
CA THR A 227 -6.68 -22.85 22.62
C THR A 227 -6.14 -21.92 23.70
N GLU A 228 -6.93 -21.69 24.76
CA GLU A 228 -6.50 -20.89 25.91
C GLU A 228 -5.16 -21.39 26.48
N ASP A 229 -5.05 -22.71 26.65
CA ASP A 229 -3.83 -23.36 27.15
C ASP A 229 -2.65 -23.14 26.21
N SER A 230 -2.85 -23.26 24.90
CA SER A 230 -1.77 -23.04 23.93
C SER A 230 -1.26 -21.60 23.92
N LEU A 231 -2.10 -20.61 24.23
CA LEU A 231 -1.66 -19.21 24.33
C LEU A 231 -0.78 -18.99 25.56
N VAL A 232 -1.10 -19.69 26.66
CA VAL A 232 -0.32 -19.65 27.90
C VAL A 232 0.98 -20.45 27.77
N GLU A 233 0.97 -21.58 27.06
CA GLU A 233 2.13 -22.49 26.92
C GLU A 233 3.14 -22.07 25.85
N LYS A 234 2.71 -21.50 24.72
CA LYS A 234 3.58 -21.20 23.55
C LYS A 234 4.58 -20.04 23.75
N GLN A 235 4.91 -19.63 24.97
CA GLN A 235 5.76 -18.45 25.23
C GLN A 235 7.20 -18.75 25.63
N THR A 236 8.16 -18.08 24.97
CA THR A 236 9.60 -18.15 25.27
C THR A 236 10.25 -16.84 25.75
N ASN A 237 9.61 -15.65 25.70
CA ASN A 237 9.97 -14.50 26.59
C ASN A 237 9.15 -13.20 26.41
N LYS A 238 9.13 -12.41 27.51
CA LYS A 238 8.80 -10.97 27.73
C LYS A 238 7.40 -10.51 28.17
N ALA A 239 6.31 -11.26 28.00
CA ALA A 239 5.03 -10.89 28.63
C ALA A 239 4.17 -12.14 28.85
N ALA A 240 4.29 -12.76 30.03
CA ALA A 240 3.51 -13.97 30.36
C ALA A 240 2.00 -13.70 30.22
N TRP A 241 1.32 -14.45 29.36
CA TRP A 241 -0.13 -14.44 29.30
C TRP A 241 -0.67 -15.10 30.57
N ARG A 242 -1.35 -14.30 31.40
CA ARG A 242 -2.19 -14.86 32.46
C ARG A 242 -3.41 -15.49 31.83
N ARG A 243 -3.93 -16.55 32.45
CA ARG A 243 -5.14 -17.24 31.99
C ARG A 243 -6.32 -16.27 31.79
N ASP A 244 -6.52 -15.36 32.74
CA ASP A 244 -7.58 -14.35 32.67
C ASP A 244 -7.40 -13.39 31.48
N ARG A 245 -6.16 -13.01 31.16
CA ARG A 245 -5.84 -12.16 30.00
C ARG A 245 -6.10 -12.90 28.69
N ALA A 246 -5.68 -14.17 28.62
CA ALA A 246 -5.88 -15.03 27.45
C ALA A 246 -7.38 -15.17 27.15
N ARG A 247 -8.17 -15.49 28.19
CA ARG A 247 -9.61 -15.58 28.09
C ARG A 247 -10.26 -14.27 27.67
N ALA A 248 -9.90 -13.15 28.32
CA ALA A 248 -10.48 -11.85 28.01
C ALA A 248 -10.24 -11.42 26.56
N VAL A 249 -9.04 -11.66 26.02
CA VAL A 249 -8.72 -11.33 24.62
C VAL A 249 -9.46 -12.24 23.65
N LEU A 250 -9.49 -13.56 23.90
CA LEU A 250 -10.21 -14.51 23.05
C LEU A 250 -11.72 -14.23 23.03
N GLU A 251 -12.32 -13.94 24.19
CA GLU A 251 -13.73 -13.55 24.30
C GLU A 251 -14.00 -12.21 23.61
N ASN A 252 -13.13 -11.21 23.80
CA ASN A 252 -13.26 -9.90 23.14
C ASN A 252 -13.17 -10.04 21.61
N MET A 253 -12.17 -10.76 21.10
CA MET A 253 -11.98 -10.98 19.66
C MET A 253 -13.11 -11.80 19.02
N CYS A 254 -13.70 -12.73 19.77
CA CYS A 254 -14.82 -13.55 19.30
C CYS A 254 -16.15 -12.78 19.33
N LEU A 255 -16.50 -12.19 20.47
CA LEU A 255 -17.84 -11.63 20.71
C LEU A 255 -17.97 -10.16 20.29
N SER A 256 -16.95 -9.34 20.55
CA SER A 256 -17.03 -7.90 20.31
C SER A 256 -16.46 -7.52 18.94
N GLU A 257 -15.38 -8.17 18.52
CA GLU A 257 -14.68 -7.84 17.27
C GLU A 257 -15.09 -8.74 16.10
N GLY A 258 -15.63 -9.93 16.37
CA GLY A 258 -16.05 -10.89 15.33
C GLY A 258 -14.89 -11.39 14.47
N MET A 259 -13.65 -11.34 14.96
CA MET A 259 -12.44 -11.75 14.25
C MET A 259 -12.14 -13.25 14.44
N LEU A 260 -12.67 -13.85 15.51
CA LEU A 260 -12.49 -15.25 15.84
C LEU A 260 -13.80 -16.01 15.86
N TRP A 261 -13.71 -17.28 15.47
CA TRP A 261 -14.77 -18.27 15.54
C TRP A 261 -14.43 -19.29 16.61
N ILE A 262 -15.40 -19.63 17.46
CA ILE A 262 -15.22 -20.61 18.53
C ILE A 262 -15.88 -21.94 18.18
N ASP A 263 -15.14 -23.03 18.33
CA ASP A 263 -15.65 -24.39 18.33
C ASP A 263 -15.71 -24.90 19.78
N GLN A 264 -16.94 -25.00 20.29
CA GLN A 264 -17.24 -25.54 21.63
C GLN A 264 -17.44 -27.06 21.62
N GLN A 265 -17.48 -27.71 20.45
CA GLN A 265 -17.62 -29.15 20.33
C GLN A 265 -16.27 -29.86 20.58
N ALA A 266 -15.15 -29.13 20.48
CA ALA A 266 -13.84 -29.58 20.87
C ALA A 266 -13.50 -29.23 22.33
N PHE A 267 -12.77 -30.12 23.00
CA PHE A 267 -12.23 -29.87 24.35
C PHE A 267 -10.69 -29.97 24.33
N PRO A 268 -9.95 -28.92 24.77
CA PRO A 268 -10.44 -27.58 25.14
C PRO A 268 -11.01 -26.80 23.94
N PRO A 269 -11.87 -25.77 24.16
CA PRO A 269 -12.48 -24.98 23.08
C PRO A 269 -11.43 -24.39 22.14
N ARG A 270 -11.70 -24.47 20.83
CA ARG A 270 -10.77 -24.03 19.79
C ARG A 270 -11.24 -22.73 19.15
N TYR A 271 -10.31 -21.82 18.93
CA TYR A 271 -10.52 -20.53 18.30
C TYR A 271 -9.84 -20.49 16.93
N TYR A 272 -10.57 -20.07 15.92
CA TYR A 272 -10.14 -20.00 14.52
C TYR A 272 -10.23 -18.56 14.02
N SER A 273 -9.37 -18.18 13.08
CA SER A 273 -9.54 -16.93 12.32
C SER A 273 -9.80 -17.24 10.86
N LEU A 274 -10.82 -16.60 10.28
CA LEU A 274 -11.10 -16.67 8.84
C LEU A 274 -10.36 -15.57 8.06
N ALA A 275 -9.58 -14.73 8.74
CA ALA A 275 -8.76 -13.70 8.11
C ALA A 275 -7.56 -14.27 7.33
N THR A 276 -7.24 -15.55 7.55
CA THR A 276 -6.05 -16.24 7.00
C THR A 276 -6.40 -17.32 5.96
N LEU A 277 -7.65 -17.36 5.50
CA LEU A 277 -8.16 -18.40 4.59
C LEU A 277 -7.76 -18.19 3.14
#